data_AF-A0A849EVY5-F1
#
_entry.id   AF-A0A849EVY5-F1
#
_cell.length_a   1.000
_cell.length_b   1.000
_cell.length_c   1.000
_cell.angle_alpha   90.00
_cell.angle_beta   90.00
_cell.angle_gamma   90.00
#
_symmetry.space_group_name_H-M   'P 1'
#
loop_
_entity.id
_entity.type
_entity.pdbx_description
1 polymer ?
#
loop_
_entity_poly.entity_id
_entity_poly.type
_entity_poly.pdbx_seq_one_letter_code
_entity_poly.pdbx_strand_id
1 'polypeptide(L)'
;MTRRGQQGLYFLAAVSQKSAKRIRQEINSWPWKYWRQKDLTDIRGYCQNRLKGWMDYYGLFGKNITRNVLFHFDKRLSRWAKAKYKSLKTLMQAARRVNRARRMNPSWFPHWAASKG
;
A
#
# COMPACT_ATOMS: atom_id res chain seq x y z
N MET A 1 17.03 -13.47 -32.74
CA MET A 1 16.15 -12.67 -31.85
C MET A 1 15.33 -13.61 -30.97
N THR A 2 15.58 -13.59 -29.66
CA THR A 2 15.19 -14.64 -28.69
C THR A 2 13.70 -14.60 -28.32
N ARG A 3 12.91 -15.52 -28.89
CA ARG A 3 11.47 -15.77 -28.60
C ARG A 3 11.13 -16.05 -27.12
N ARG A 4 12.13 -16.34 -26.27
CA ARG A 4 11.95 -16.70 -24.85
C ARG A 4 11.77 -15.50 -23.91
N GLY A 5 12.26 -14.31 -24.27
CA GLY A 5 12.18 -13.11 -23.42
C GLY A 5 10.75 -12.57 -23.27
N GLN A 6 9.98 -12.53 -24.36
CA GLN A 6 8.59 -12.04 -24.33
C GLN A 6 7.69 -12.98 -23.53
N GLN A 7 7.77 -14.30 -23.73
CA GLN A 7 6.93 -15.27 -23.00
C GLN A 7 7.19 -15.25 -21.48
N GLY A 8 8.46 -15.12 -21.07
CA GLY A 8 8.83 -14.95 -19.67
C GLY A 8 8.25 -13.66 -19.07
N LEU A 9 8.30 -12.54 -19.79
CA LEU A 9 7.73 -11.27 -19.34
C LEU A 9 6.20 -11.31 -19.19
N TYR A 10 5.49 -11.94 -20.14
CA TYR A 10 4.03 -12.10 -20.02
C TYR A 10 3.64 -13.00 -18.84
N PHE A 11 4.36 -14.10 -18.62
CA PHE A 11 4.14 -14.98 -17.48
C PHE A 11 4.41 -14.28 -16.14
N LEU A 12 5.53 -13.56 -16.04
CA LEU A 12 5.88 -12.76 -14.86
C LEU A 12 4.86 -11.64 -14.62
N ALA A 13 4.41 -10.95 -15.67
CA ALA A 13 3.37 -9.92 -15.58
C ALA A 13 2.04 -10.51 -15.08
N ALA A 14 1.61 -11.66 -15.61
CA ALA A 14 0.39 -12.34 -15.20
C ALA A 14 0.44 -12.81 -13.73
N VAL A 15 1.56 -13.41 -13.31
CA VAL A 15 1.82 -13.78 -11.91
C VAL A 15 1.78 -12.54 -11.01
N SER A 16 2.33 -11.42 -11.47
CA SER A 16 2.36 -10.17 -10.72
C SER A 16 0.97 -9.53 -10.60
N GLN A 17 0.11 -9.60 -11.62
CA GLN A 17 -1.29 -9.17 -11.51
C GLN A 17 -2.11 -10.03 -10.54
N LYS A 18 -1.98 -11.36 -10.63
CA LYS A 18 -2.64 -12.31 -9.71
C LYS A 18 -2.21 -12.05 -8.27
N SER A 19 -0.93 -11.79 -8.08
CA SER A 19 -0.35 -11.47 -6.79
C SER A 19 -0.81 -10.12 -6.24
N ALA A 20 -0.83 -9.07 -7.06
CA ALA A 20 -1.37 -7.78 -6.67
C ALA A 20 -2.84 -7.86 -6.26
N LYS A 21 -3.65 -8.68 -6.96
CA LYS A 21 -5.03 -8.95 -6.55
C LYS A 21 -5.08 -9.58 -5.16
N ARG A 22 -4.28 -10.62 -4.90
CA ARG A 22 -4.19 -11.28 -3.58
C ARG A 22 -3.78 -10.31 -2.48
N ILE A 23 -2.78 -9.47 -2.73
CA ILE A 23 -2.35 -8.48 -1.75
C ILE A 23 -3.46 -7.48 -1.45
N ARG A 24 -4.17 -6.97 -2.46
CA ARG A 24 -5.30 -6.06 -2.22
C ARG A 24 -6.41 -6.74 -1.41
N GLN A 25 -6.65 -8.03 -1.64
CA GLN A 25 -7.60 -8.83 -0.84
C GLN A 25 -7.13 -8.97 0.61
N GLU A 26 -5.85 -9.25 0.83
CA GLU A 26 -5.27 -9.31 2.18
C GLU A 26 -5.35 -7.96 2.89
N ILE A 27 -4.96 -6.87 2.22
CA ILE A 27 -5.13 -5.51 2.76
C ILE A 27 -6.60 -5.27 3.12
N ASN A 28 -7.55 -5.72 2.30
CA ASN A 28 -8.97 -5.53 2.60
C ASN A 28 -9.47 -6.34 3.80
N SER A 29 -8.90 -7.54 4.05
CA SER A 29 -9.28 -8.43 5.14
C SER A 29 -8.74 -8.03 6.51
N TRP A 30 -7.75 -7.13 6.56
CA TRP A 30 -7.24 -6.58 7.82
C TRP A 30 -8.36 -5.95 8.67
N PRO A 31 -8.18 -5.89 10.01
CA PRO A 31 -9.24 -5.50 10.94
C PRO A 31 -9.46 -3.97 11.00
N TRP A 32 -9.70 -3.33 9.85
CA TRP A 32 -9.88 -1.87 9.71
C TRP A 32 -10.97 -1.28 10.61
N LYS A 33 -12.03 -2.05 10.86
CA LYS A 33 -13.13 -1.65 11.75
C LYS A 33 -12.63 -1.50 13.20
N TYR A 34 -11.85 -2.47 13.67
CA TYR A 34 -11.24 -2.45 15.00
C TYR A 34 -10.16 -1.36 15.11
N TRP A 35 -9.34 -1.19 14.08
CA TRP A 35 -8.31 -0.15 14.05
C TRP A 35 -8.85 1.28 14.15
N ARG A 36 -10.15 1.52 13.95
CA ARG A 36 -10.75 2.85 14.14
C ARG A 36 -10.45 3.45 15.52
N GLN A 37 -10.31 2.61 16.55
CA GLN A 37 -9.97 3.03 17.91
C GLN A 37 -8.45 3.10 18.16
N LYS A 38 -7.65 2.49 17.28
CA LYS A 38 -6.19 2.42 17.36
C LYS A 38 -5.51 3.63 16.71
N ASP A 39 -4.25 3.84 17.02
CA ASP A 39 -3.45 4.92 16.43
C ASP A 39 -2.70 4.46 15.18
N LEU A 40 -2.16 5.43 14.45
CA LEU A 40 -1.43 5.16 13.22
C LEU A 40 -0.16 4.31 13.49
N THR A 41 0.42 4.44 14.67
CA THR A 41 1.55 3.63 15.16
C THR A 41 1.19 2.15 15.34
N ASP A 42 -0.01 1.84 15.84
CA ASP A 42 -0.49 0.46 15.95
C ASP A 42 -0.67 -0.18 14.57
N ILE A 43 -1.29 0.56 13.65
CA ILE A 43 -1.49 0.13 12.26
C ILE A 43 -0.14 -0.11 11.60
N ARG A 44 0.81 0.82 11.82
CA ARG A 44 2.19 0.68 11.34
C ARG A 44 2.81 -0.62 11.84
N GLY A 45 2.78 -0.90 13.14
CA GLY A 45 3.37 -2.12 13.72
C GLY A 45 2.87 -3.40 13.05
N TYR A 46 1.56 -3.45 12.74
CA TYR A 46 0.98 -4.59 12.03
C TYR A 46 1.37 -4.66 10.54
N CYS A 47 1.43 -3.52 9.86
CA CYS A 47 1.55 -3.48 8.39
C CYS A 47 3.00 -3.44 7.90
N GLN A 48 3.94 -2.90 8.68
CA GLN A 48 5.27 -2.52 8.21
C GLN A 48 6.03 -3.70 7.59
N ASN A 49 6.07 -4.86 8.26
CA ASN A 49 6.81 -6.03 7.77
C ASN A 49 6.15 -6.67 6.53
N ARG A 50 4.81 -6.68 6.46
CA ARG A 50 4.07 -7.19 5.29
C ARG A 50 4.30 -6.32 4.06
N LEU A 51 4.20 -5.00 4.23
CA LEU A 51 4.46 -4.04 3.16
C LEU A 51 5.92 -4.10 2.70
N LYS A 52 6.87 -4.27 3.62
CA LYS A 52 8.29 -4.45 3.29
C LYS A 52 8.50 -5.72 2.47
N GLY A 53 7.99 -6.87 2.94
CA GLY A 53 8.12 -8.14 2.23
C GLY A 53 7.52 -8.11 0.81
N TRP A 54 6.39 -7.42 0.63
CA TRP A 54 5.84 -7.22 -0.71
C TRP A 54 6.69 -6.28 -1.57
N MET A 55 7.26 -5.22 -1.01
CA MET A 55 8.16 -4.35 -1.78
C MET A 55 9.45 -5.06 -2.17
N ASP A 56 10.01 -5.88 -1.28
CA ASP A 56 11.23 -6.66 -1.55
C ASP A 56 10.95 -7.73 -2.63
N TYR A 57 9.80 -8.41 -2.54
CA TYR A 57 9.41 -9.44 -3.51
C TYR A 57 8.97 -8.85 -4.86
N TYR A 58 8.07 -7.85 -4.86
CA TYR A 58 7.47 -7.28 -6.08
C TYR A 58 8.25 -6.11 -6.68
N GLY A 59 9.22 -5.54 -5.96
CA GLY A 59 10.13 -4.52 -6.49
C GLY A 59 10.88 -4.98 -7.74
N LEU A 60 11.20 -6.27 -7.81
CA LEU A 60 11.84 -6.92 -8.96
C LEU A 60 10.89 -7.12 -10.17
N PHE A 61 9.58 -7.24 -9.92
CA PHE A 61 8.58 -7.59 -10.95
C PHE A 61 7.85 -6.37 -11.57
N GLY A 62 8.17 -5.14 -11.14
CA GLY A 62 7.78 -3.92 -11.84
C GLY A 62 7.15 -2.82 -10.97
N LYS A 63 7.60 -1.58 -11.21
CA LYS A 63 7.19 -0.36 -10.48
C LYS A 63 5.67 -0.14 -10.44
N ASN A 64 4.97 -0.44 -11.53
CA ASN A 64 3.53 -0.15 -11.65
C ASN A 64 2.65 -1.01 -10.73
N ILE A 65 3.01 -2.29 -10.56
CA ILE A 65 2.19 -3.24 -9.81
C ILE A 65 2.33 -2.95 -8.32
N THR A 66 3.57 -2.80 -7.87
CA THR A 66 3.91 -2.38 -6.51
C THR A 66 3.24 -1.03 -6.18
N ARG A 67 3.34 -0.03 -7.07
CA ARG A 67 2.66 1.28 -6.89
C ARG A 67 1.14 1.15 -6.72
N ASN A 68 0.48 0.30 -7.51
CA ASN A 68 -0.97 0.13 -7.42
C ASN A 68 -1.43 -0.53 -6.11
N VAL A 69 -0.64 -1.47 -5.58
CA VAL A 69 -0.93 -2.13 -4.30
C VAL A 69 -0.71 -1.16 -3.14
N LEU A 70 0.41 -0.43 -3.15
CA LEU A 70 0.74 0.56 -2.12
C LEU A 70 -0.26 1.72 -2.11
N PHE A 71 -0.71 2.17 -3.28
CA PHE A 71 -1.79 3.15 -3.38
C PHE A 71 -3.11 2.62 -2.81
N HIS A 72 -3.42 1.35 -3.00
CA HIS A 72 -4.60 0.72 -2.39
C HIS A 72 -4.52 0.71 -0.87
N PHE A 73 -3.33 0.44 -0.31
CA PHE A 73 -3.08 0.58 1.13
C PHE A 73 -3.32 2.03 1.60
N ASP A 74 -2.72 3.03 0.95
CA ASP A 74 -2.90 4.45 1.34
C ASP A 74 -4.37 4.90 1.24
N LYS A 75 -5.13 4.36 0.27
CA LYS A 75 -6.57 4.60 0.15
C LYS A 75 -7.36 3.99 1.31
N ARG A 76 -7.03 2.75 1.74
CA ARG A 76 -7.65 2.13 2.92
C ARG A 76 -7.28 2.87 4.19
N LEU A 77 -6.03 3.31 4.32
CA LEU A 77 -5.58 4.14 5.42
C LEU A 77 -6.31 5.49 5.45
N SER A 78 -6.57 6.10 4.30
CA SER A 78 -7.37 7.33 4.20
C SER A 78 -8.83 7.09 4.62
N ARG A 79 -9.43 5.94 4.28
CA ARG A 79 -10.77 5.56 4.75
C ARG A 79 -10.80 5.35 6.27
N TRP A 80 -9.76 4.72 6.82
CA TRP A 80 -9.59 4.60 8.27
C TRP A 80 -9.48 5.97 8.94
N ALA A 81 -8.65 6.88 8.41
CA ALA A 81 -8.47 8.22 8.97
C ALA A 81 -9.80 9.00 8.96
N LYS A 82 -10.59 8.89 7.88
CA LYS A 82 -11.94 9.46 7.82
C LYS A 82 -12.85 8.89 8.91
N ALA A 83 -12.78 7.58 9.18
CA ALA A 83 -13.61 6.93 10.18
C ALA A 83 -13.19 7.27 11.63
N LYS A 84 -11.88 7.41 11.90
CA LYS A 84 -11.31 7.79 13.20
C LYS A 84 -11.59 9.25 13.53
N TYR A 85 -11.30 10.16 12.60
CA TYR A 85 -11.41 11.60 12.82
C TYR A 85 -12.70 12.16 12.24
N LYS A 86 -13.70 12.40 13.11
CA LYS A 86 -15.03 12.93 12.71
C LYS A 86 -15.02 14.34 12.12
N SER A 87 -13.92 15.06 12.28
CA SER A 87 -13.66 16.35 11.61
C SER A 87 -13.34 16.19 10.12
N LEU A 88 -12.90 15.01 9.67
CA LEU A 88 -12.64 14.74 8.25
C LEU A 88 -13.94 14.31 7.56
N LYS A 89 -14.55 15.23 6.80
CA LYS A 89 -15.83 15.02 6.13
C LYS A 89 -15.67 14.31 4.78
N THR A 90 -14.59 14.59 4.06
CA THR A 90 -14.33 14.01 2.73
C THR A 90 -13.14 13.06 2.71
N LEU A 91 -13.11 12.13 1.74
CA LEU A 91 -11.96 11.26 1.54
C LEU A 91 -10.71 12.07 1.16
N MET A 92 -10.88 13.20 0.47
CA MET A 92 -9.78 14.11 0.13
C MET A 92 -9.14 14.73 1.39
N GLN A 93 -9.93 15.20 2.36
CA GLN A 93 -9.40 15.70 3.63
C GLN A 93 -8.62 14.62 4.39
N ALA A 94 -9.15 13.39 4.40
CA ALA A 94 -8.46 12.27 5.01
C ALA A 94 -7.15 11.90 4.29
N ALA A 95 -7.16 11.88 2.96
CA ALA A 95 -5.96 11.66 2.15
C ALA A 95 -4.91 12.76 2.37
N ARG A 96 -5.32 14.03 2.50
CA ARG A 96 -4.41 15.13 2.85
C ARG A 96 -3.78 14.93 4.23
N ARG A 97 -4.55 14.46 5.23
CA ARG A 97 -4.02 14.12 6.56
C ARG A 97 -3.01 12.98 6.51
N VAL A 98 -3.31 11.90 5.77
CA VAL A 98 -2.37 10.79 5.54
C VAL A 98 -1.11 11.29 4.82
N ASN A 99 -1.24 12.14 3.80
CA ASN A 99 -0.10 12.74 3.11
C ASN A 99 0.73 13.68 4.00
N ARG A 100 0.10 14.36 4.98
CA ARG A 100 0.85 15.13 5.99
C ARG A 100 1.61 14.19 6.91
N ALA A 101 0.98 13.10 7.39
CA ALA A 101 1.66 12.08 8.18
C ALA A 101 2.84 11.46 7.43
N ARG A 102 2.68 11.19 6.12
CA ARG A 102 3.73 10.73 5.22
C ARG A 102 4.92 11.67 5.15
N ARG A 103 4.68 12.98 5.03
CA ARG A 103 5.74 14.00 4.99
C ARG A 103 6.47 14.12 6.32
N MET A 104 5.76 14.03 7.44
CA MET A 104 6.35 14.12 8.78
C MET A 104 7.11 12.85 9.16
N ASN A 105 6.67 11.68 8.67
CA ASN A 105 7.20 10.38 9.06
C ASN A 105 7.43 9.46 7.85
N PRO A 106 8.36 9.81 6.94
CA PRO A 106 8.56 9.06 5.69
C PRO A 106 9.02 7.62 5.92
N SER A 107 9.66 7.31 7.06
CA SER A 107 10.17 5.97 7.40
C SER A 107 9.12 5.02 7.98
N TRP A 108 7.90 5.48 8.26
CA TRP A 108 6.89 4.63 8.91
C TRP A 108 6.38 3.52 8.01
N PHE A 109 6.27 3.79 6.70
CA PHE A 109 5.92 2.78 5.72
C PHE A 109 7.00 2.73 4.63
N PRO A 110 7.42 1.54 4.18
CA PRO A 110 8.51 1.41 3.23
C PRO A 110 8.31 2.22 1.93
N HIS A 111 7.07 2.34 1.45
CA HIS A 111 6.76 3.10 0.24
C HIS A 111 6.64 4.60 0.43
N TRP A 112 6.55 5.08 1.66
CA TRP A 112 6.46 6.51 1.95
C TRP A 112 7.81 7.20 1.75
N ALA A 113 8.92 6.52 2.06
CA ALA A 113 10.27 6.98 1.82
C ALA A 113 10.63 6.99 0.32
N ALA A 114 10.16 5.98 -0.44
CA ALA A 114 10.46 5.81 -1.86
C ALA A 114 9.79 6.83 -2.80
N SER A 115 8.93 7.71 -2.28
CA SER A 115 8.23 8.75 -3.06
C SER A 115 8.92 10.11 -3.03
N LYS A 116 10.16 10.23 -2.53
CA LYS A 116 10.97 11.43 -2.75
C LYS A 116 11.49 11.41 -4.19
N GLY A 117 10.70 11.98 -5.09
CA GLY A 117 11.00 12.29 -6.48
C GLY A 117 10.12 13.44 -6.89
#